data_AF-A0A850M229-F1
#
_entry.id   AF-A0A850M229-F1
#
_cell.length_a   1.000
_cell.length_b   1.000
_cell.length_c   1.000
_cell.angle_alpha   90.00
_cell.angle_beta   90.00
_cell.angle_gamma   90.00
#
_symmetry.space_group_name_H-M   'P 1'
#
loop_
_entity.id
_entity.type
_entity.pdbx_description
1 polymer ?
#
loop_
_entity_poly.entity_id
_entity_poly.type
_entity_poly.pdbx_seq_one_letter_code
_entity_poly.pdbx_strand_id
1 'polypeptide(L)' 'MLDKELLEILACPKCKGKAVVKDESGKEEIKQVDLEYDVENQRLICHNCRLKYKIEDDIPIMLIEEAESF' A
#
# COMPACT_ATOMS: atom_id res chain seq x y z
N MET A 1 -14.82 -6.95 -8.17
CA MET A 1 -13.71 -6.13 -8.73
C MET A 1 -13.75 -4.80 -8.00
N LEU A 2 -12.68 -4.46 -7.28
CA LEU A 2 -12.62 -3.18 -6.57
C LEU A 2 -12.79 -1.99 -7.54
N ASP A 3 -13.56 -1.00 -7.10
CA ASP A 3 -13.78 0.24 -7.84
C ASP A 3 -12.48 1.05 -7.95
N LYS A 4 -12.24 1.66 -9.12
CA LYS A 4 -11.07 2.50 -9.38
C LYS A 4 -11.08 3.76 -8.53
N GLU A 5 -12.25 4.36 -8.32
CA GLU A 5 -12.38 5.56 -7.49
C GLU A 5 -12.06 5.27 -6.02
N LEU A 6 -12.41 4.06 -5.55
CA LEU A 6 -12.05 3.61 -4.21
C LEU A 6 -10.54 3.39 -4.07
N LEU A 7 -9.88 2.81 -5.09
CA LEU A 7 -8.43 2.61 -5.07
C LEU A 7 -7.64 3.92 -4.95
N GLU A 8 -8.13 5.00 -5.55
CA GLU A 8 -7.49 6.33 -5.49
C GLU A 8 -7.50 6.95 -4.08
N ILE A 9 -8.42 6.54 -3.21
CA ILE A 9 -8.52 7.07 -1.83
C ILE A 9 -7.91 6.14 -0.78
N LEU A 10 -7.61 4.89 -1.13
CA LEU A 10 -7.03 3.92 -0.19
C LEU A 10 -5.53 4.16 0.03
N ALA A 11 -5.09 4.03 1.27
CA ALA A 11 -3.69 4.17 1.64
C ALA A 11 -3.24 3.04 2.58
N CYS A 12 -1.97 2.67 2.53
CA CYS A 12 -1.41 1.65 3.41
C CYS A 12 -1.59 2.05 4.90
N PRO A 13 -2.17 1.20 5.76
CA PRO A 13 -2.40 1.52 7.18
C PRO A 13 -1.10 1.71 7.99
N LYS A 14 0.00 1.08 7.56
CA LYS A 14 1.30 1.16 8.25
C LYS A 14 2.02 2.49 8.00
N CYS A 15 2.12 2.93 6.74
CA CYS A 15 2.82 4.18 6.40
C CYS A 15 1.89 5.37 6.13
N LYS A 16 0.57 5.14 6.05
CA LYS A 16 -0.44 6.17 5.74
C LYS A 16 -0.19 6.87 4.41
N GLY A 17 0.34 6.13 3.42
CA GLY A 17 0.67 6.65 2.10
C GLY A 17 1.88 7.58 2.08
N LYS A 18 2.77 7.54 3.08
CA LYS A 18 3.95 8.40 3.18
C LYS A 18 5.23 7.58 3.28
N ALA A 19 6.20 7.87 2.41
CA ALA A 19 7.56 7.32 2.48
C ALA A 19 8.55 8.44 2.78
N VAL A 20 9.53 8.15 3.64
CA VAL A 20 10.70 9.01 3.81
C VAL A 20 11.75 8.55 2.81
N VAL A 21 12.14 9.44 1.90
CA VAL A 21 13.22 9.18 0.94
C VAL A 21 14.35 10.18 1.18
N LYS A 22 15.54 9.82 0.73
CA LYS A 22 16.72 10.69 0.75
C LYS A 22 17.03 11.13 -0.67
N ASP A 23 17.22 12.43 -0.87
CA ASP A 23 17.73 12.95 -2.13
C ASP A 23 19.24 12.70 -2.26
N GLU A 24 19.80 13.08 -3.42
CA GLU A 24 21.23 12.99 -3.71
C GLU A 24 22.12 13.83 -2.77
N SER A 25 21.55 14.83 -2.11
CA SER A 25 22.21 15.68 -1.11
C SER A 25 22.11 15.12 0.31
N GLY A 26 21.43 13.97 0.50
CA GLY A 26 21.19 13.35 1.80
C GLY A 26 20.05 13.98 2.60
N LYS A 27 19.28 14.90 2.02
CA LYS A 27 18.12 15.51 2.66
C LYS A 27 16.95 14.54 2.67
N GLU A 28 16.30 14.41 3.83
CA GLU A 28 15.09 13.61 3.98
C GLU A 28 13.85 14.41 3.56
N GLU A 29 12.98 13.77 2.79
CA GLU A 29 11.72 14.33 2.30
C GLU A 29 10.62 13.27 2.33
N ILE A 30 9.38 13.71 2.56
CA ILE A 30 8.21 12.83 2.51
C ILE A 30 7.66 12.81 1.09
N LYS A 31 7.51 11.61 0.52
CA LYS A 31 6.81 11.36 -0.74
C LYS A 31 5.52 10.59 -0.50
N GLN A 32 4.51 10.88 -1.29
CA GLN A 32 3.28 10.09 -1.35
C GLN A 32 3.58 8.74 -2.01
N VAL A 33 2.99 7.67 -1.47
CA VAL A 33 3.10 6.31 -1.99
C VAL A 33 1.72 5.70 -2.05
N ASP A 34 1.36 5.23 -3.25
CA ASP A 34 0.08 4.61 -3.51
C ASP A 34 0.17 3.08 -3.37
N LEU A 35 -0.98 2.44 -3.21
CA LEU A 35 -1.10 0.99 -3.21
C LEU A 35 -1.20 0.47 -4.65
N GLU A 36 -0.49 -0.60 -4.96
CA GLU A 36 -0.69 -1.34 -6.21
C GLU A 36 -1.79 -2.39 -6.00
N TYR A 37 -2.75 -2.48 -6.91
CA TYR A 37 -3.73 -3.57 -6.91
C TYR A 37 -3.26 -4.69 -7.83
N ASP A 38 -2.87 -5.81 -7.22
CA ASP A 38 -2.61 -7.07 -7.89
C ASP A 38 -3.94 -7.80 -8.09
N VAL A 39 -4.49 -7.64 -9.30
CA VAL A 39 -5.79 -8.21 -9.70
C VAL A 39 -5.72 -9.74 -9.75
N GLU A 40 -4.60 -10.31 -10.19
CA GLU A 40 -4.45 -11.75 -10.37
C GLU A 40 -4.47 -12.48 -9.02
N ASN A 41 -3.79 -11.91 -8.03
CA ASN A 41 -3.66 -12.51 -6.69
C ASN A 41 -4.63 -11.91 -5.66
N GLN A 42 -5.50 -10.97 -6.06
CA GLN A 42 -6.44 -10.26 -5.19
C GLN A 42 -5.76 -9.64 -3.96
N ARG A 43 -4.76 -8.78 -4.20
CA ARG A 43 -3.98 -8.15 -3.13
C ARG A 43 -3.74 -6.66 -3.37
N LEU A 44 -3.72 -5.89 -2.28
CA LEU A 44 -3.15 -4.54 -2.28
C LEU A 44 -1.71 -4.60 -1.80
N ILE A 45 -0.79 -4.04 -2.57
CA ILE A 45 0.65 -4.11 -2.34
C ILE A 45 1.18 -2.72 -1.99
N CYS A 46 1.88 -2.61 -0.86
CA CYS A 46 2.63 -1.43 -0.49
C CYS A 46 4.13 -1.69 -0.63
N HIS A 47 4.75 -1.14 -1.68
CA HIS A 47 6.20 -1.29 -1.93
C HIS A 47 7.08 -0.62 -0.88
N ASN A 48 6.63 0.49 -0.31
CA ASN A 48 7.37 1.17 0.75
C ASN A 48 7.43 0.34 2.04
N CYS A 49 6.30 -0.25 2.45
CA CYS A 49 6.25 -1.08 3.65
C CYS A 49 6.68 -2.52 3.42
N ARG A 50 6.78 -2.94 2.15
CA ARG A 50 6.95 -4.33 1.73
C ARG A 50 5.89 -5.25 2.32
N LEU A 51 4.63 -4.84 2.21
CA LEU A 51 3.48 -5.57 2.72
C LEU A 51 2.44 -5.83 1.63
N LYS A 52 1.78 -6.98 1.71
CA LYS A 52 0.64 -7.40 0.88
C LYS A 52 -0.57 -7.59 1.78
N TYR A 53 -1.68 -6.93 1.43
CA TYR A 53 -2.98 -7.05 2.08
C TYR A 53 -3.90 -7.87 1.18
N LYS A 54 -4.55 -8.90 1.71
CA LYS A 54 -5.50 -9.73 0.95
C LYS A 54 -6.81 -8.99 0.71
N ILE A 55 -7.52 -9.37 -0.34
CA ILE A 55 -8.91 -8.99 -0.58
C ILE A 55 -9.74 -10.28 -0.55
N GLU A 56 -10.70 -10.33 0.37
CA GLU A 56 -11.64 -11.44 0.54
C GLU A 56 -13.06 -10.90 0.44
N ASP A 57 -13.90 -11.52 -0.38
CA ASP A 57 -15.28 -11.05 -0.64
C ASP A 57 -15.38 -9.56 -1.05
N ASP A 58 -14.46 -9.11 -1.91
CA ASP A 58 -14.29 -7.69 -2.32
C ASP A 58 -13.97 -6.72 -1.16
N ILE A 59 -13.59 -7.23 0.03
CA ILE A 59 -13.20 -6.45 1.22
C ILE A 59 -11.68 -6.55 1.42
N PRO A 60 -10.93 -5.42 1.35
CA PRO A 60 -9.52 -5.39 1.70
C PRO A 60 -9.28 -5.63 3.19
N ILE A 61 -8.50 -6.66 3.52
CA ILE A 61 -8.09 -6.96 4.88
C ILE A 61 -6.82 -6.16 5.21
N MET A 62 -7.02 -4.92 5.68
CA MET A 62 -5.97 -3.95 5.99
C MET A 62 -5.47 -4.01 7.45
N LEU A 63 -5.53 -5.19 8.07
CA LEU A 63 -4.97 -5.43 9.40
C LEU A 63 -3.45 -5.61 9.28
N ILE A 64 -2.68 -4.99 10.19
CA ILE A 64 -1.21 -5.00 10.11
C ILE A 64 -0.66 -6.40 10.42
N GLU A 65 -1.31 -7.08 11.35
CA GLU A 65 -1.03 -8.43 11.82
C GLU A 65 -1.31 -9.51 10.78
N GLU A 66 -2.21 -9.25 9.82
CA GLU A 66 -2.54 -10.19 8.73
C GLU A 66 -1.74 -9.93 7.46
N ALA A 67 -1.00 -8.81 7.39
CA ALA A 67 -0.23 -8.44 6.22
C ALA A 67 0.97 -9.37 6.00
N GLU A 68 1.16 -9.81 4.75
CA GLU A 68 2.29 -10.67 4.37
C GLU A 68 3.46 -9.82 3.85
N SER A 69 4.69 -10.10 4.28
CA SER A 69 5.89 -9.40 3.81
C SER A 69 6.41 -9.93 2.46
N PHE A 70 7.19 -9.11 1.76
CA PHE A 70 7.92 -9.50 0.53
C PHE A 70 9.27 -8.80 0.36
#